data_AF-A0AAJ5T651-F1
#
_entry.id   AF-A0AAJ5T651-F1
#
_cell.length_a   1.000
_cell.length_b   1.000
_cell.length_c   1.000
_cell.angle_alpha   90.00
_cell.angle_beta   90.00
_cell.angle_gamma   90.00
#
_symmetry.space_group_name_H-M   'P 1'
#
loop_
_entity.id
_entity.type
_entity.pdbx_description
1 polymer ?
#
loop_
_entity_poly.entity_id
_entity_poly.type
_entity_poly.pdbx_seq_one_letter_code
_entity_poly.pdbx_strand_id
1 'polypeptide(L)' 'MITDKQIASALSGMILQMGADLDRSLMTVKASCPDSEFVAYREFVSHVLTTMLVDFMNPLYARHPDLKPPELT' A
#
# COMPACT_ATOMS: atom_id res chain seq x y z
N MET A 1 -5.17 -18.02 -0.77
CA MET A 1 -4.74 -17.03 0.25
C MET A 1 -3.86 -17.70 1.28
N ILE A 2 -2.91 -16.97 1.88
CA ILE A 2 -1.87 -17.49 2.77
C ILE A 2 -2.47 -17.88 4.13
N THR A 3 -2.25 -19.12 4.56
CA THR A 3 -2.78 -19.65 5.82
C THR A 3 -1.80 -19.54 6.99
N ASP A 4 -0.50 -19.52 6.72
CA ASP A 4 0.52 -19.32 7.74
C ASP A 4 0.49 -17.86 8.23
N LYS A 5 0.25 -17.69 9.53
CA LYS A 5 0.11 -16.37 10.14
C LYS A 5 1.43 -15.60 10.23
N GLN A 6 2.56 -16.28 10.43
CA GLN A 6 3.87 -15.61 10.47
C GLN A 6 4.23 -15.06 9.09
N ILE A 7 4.00 -15.86 8.05
CA ILE A 7 4.19 -15.41 6.66
C ILE A 7 3.20 -14.29 6.30
N ALA A 8 1.93 -14.41 6.69
CA ALA A 8 0.95 -13.36 6.47
C ALA A 8 1.34 -12.03 7.14
N SER A 9 1.83 -12.08 8.38
CA SER A 9 2.30 -10.89 9.10
C SER A 9 3.50 -10.25 8.41
N ALA A 10 4.50 -11.03 8.00
CA ALA A 10 5.67 -10.52 7.28
C ALA A 10 5.28 -9.83 5.96
N LEU A 11 4.35 -10.42 5.21
CA LEU A 11 3.88 -9.85 3.95
C LEU A 11 3.01 -8.61 4.16
N SER A 12 2.16 -8.59 5.19
CA SER A 12 1.42 -7.39 5.58
C SER A 12 2.39 -6.23 5.86
N GLY A 13 3.45 -6.48 6.64
CA GLY A 13 4.47 -5.48 6.93
C GLY A 13 5.21 -4.99 5.67
N MET A 14 5.57 -5.90 4.78
CA MET A 14 6.22 -5.56 3.51
C MET A 14 5.35 -4.65 2.64
N ILE A 15 4.07 -4.97 2.48
CA ILE A 15 3.13 -4.17 1.66
C ILE A 15 2.87 -2.80 2.29
N LEU A 16 2.78 -2.71 3.63
CA LEU A 16 2.68 -1.42 4.32
C LEU A 16 3.93 -0.55 4.09
N GLN A 17 5.13 -1.15 4.14
CA GLN A 17 6.37 -0.45 3.86
C GLN A 17 6.42 0.06 2.41
N MET A 18 5.99 -0.75 1.44
CA MET A 18 5.86 -0.32 0.05
C MET A 18 4.89 0.87 -0.09
N GLY A 19 3.77 0.87 0.64
CA GLY A 19 2.85 2.01 0.67
C GLY A 19 3.52 3.29 1.17
N ALA A 20 4.26 3.20 2.27
CA ALA A 20 5.00 4.33 2.83
C ALA A 20 6.10 4.85 1.88
N ASP A 21 6.75 3.95 1.13
CA ASP A 21 7.76 4.34 0.14
C ASP A 21 7.14 5.01 -1.09
N LEU A 22 5.94 4.60 -1.52
CA LEU A 22 5.15 5.28 -2.55
C LEU A 22 4.67 6.67 -2.09
N ASP A 23 4.27 6.82 -0.83
CA ASP A 23 3.94 8.14 -0.29
C ASP A 23 5.16 9.07 -0.28
N ARG A 24 6.35 8.54 0.06
CA ARG A 24 7.59 9.32 0.00
C ARG A 24 7.97 9.68 -1.45
N SER A 25 7.73 8.79 -2.40
CA SER A 25 8.00 9.08 -3.81
C SER A 25 7.08 10.18 -4.35
N LEU A 26 5.81 10.22 -3.94
CA LEU A 26 4.88 11.32 -4.25
C LEU A 26 5.43 12.66 -3.77
N MET A 27 5.92 12.72 -2.53
CA MET A 27 6.51 13.94 -1.98
C MET A 27 7.77 14.37 -2.75
N THR A 28 8.58 13.41 -3.19
CA THR A 28 9.80 13.68 -3.97
C THR A 28 9.47 14.27 -5.34
N VAL A 29 8.52 13.67 -6.06
CA VAL A 29 8.09 14.15 -7.39
C VAL A 29 7.41 15.52 -7.26
N LYS A 30 6.54 15.71 -6.26
CA LYS A 30 5.91 17.01 -6.01
C LYS A 30 6.91 18.14 -5.77
N ALA A 31 8.04 17.83 -5.11
CA ALA A 31 9.05 18.83 -4.78
C ALA A 31 9.99 19.16 -5.96
N SER A 32 10.11 18.28 -6.95
CA SER A 32 11.20 18.32 -7.94
C SER A 32 10.72 18.43 -9.39
N CYS A 33 9.45 18.09 -9.66
CA CYS A 33 8.90 18.02 -11.01
C CYS A 33 7.79 19.06 -11.23
N PRO A 34 7.49 19.42 -12.49
CA PRO A 34 6.32 20.21 -12.83
C PRO A 34 5.00 19.59 -12.33
N ASP A 35 4.02 20.44 -12.04
CA ASP A 35 2.71 20.00 -11.53
C ASP A 35 2.02 18.99 -12.46
N SER A 36 2.16 19.12 -13.78
CA SER A 36 1.57 18.18 -14.74
C SER A 36 2.16 16.77 -14.61
N GLU A 37 3.46 16.66 -14.34
CA GLU A 37 4.13 15.38 -14.10
C GLU A 37 3.72 14.79 -12.75
N PHE A 38 3.63 15.64 -11.72
CA PHE A 38 3.16 15.20 -10.40
C PHE A 38 1.72 14.66 -10.47
N VAL A 39 0.82 15.33 -11.19
CA VAL A 39 -0.57 14.87 -11.34
C VAL A 39 -0.62 13.50 -12.01
N ALA A 40 0.10 13.30 -13.11
CA ALA A 40 0.16 12.01 -13.80
C ALA A 40 0.77 10.91 -12.91
N TYR A 41 1.86 11.21 -12.20
CA TYR A 41 2.50 10.27 -11.28
C TYR A 41 1.60 9.90 -10.10
N ARG A 42 0.90 10.86 -9.52
CA ARG A 42 -0.06 10.65 -8.44
C ARG A 42 -1.20 9.73 -8.87
N GLU A 43 -1.72 9.90 -10.07
CA GLU A 43 -2.74 8.99 -10.61
C GLU A 43 -2.21 7.56 -10.70
N PHE A 44 -1.00 7.37 -11.25
CA PHE A 44 -0.37 6.06 -11.29
C PHE A 44 -0.21 5.43 -9.90
N VAL A 45 0.36 6.15 -8.94
CA VAL A 45 0.56 5.65 -7.56
C VAL A 45 -0.78 5.31 -6.89
N SER A 46 -1.83 6.10 -7.13
CA SER A 46 -3.18 5.83 -6.60
C SER A 46 -3.71 4.46 -7.07
N HIS A 47 -3.51 4.11 -8.34
CA HIS A 47 -3.91 2.80 -8.87
C HIS A 47 -3.12 1.68 -8.20
N VAL A 48 -1.80 1.84 -8.02
CA VAL A 48 -0.95 0.85 -7.35
C VAL A 48 -1.38 0.63 -5.90
N LEU A 49 -1.58 1.71 -5.14
CA LEU A 49 -2.03 1.64 -3.74
C LEU A 49 -3.42 0.98 -3.64
N THR A 50 -4.32 1.27 -4.58
CA THR A 50 -5.65 0.64 -4.65
C THR A 50 -5.54 -0.86 -4.86
N THR A 51 -4.72 -1.32 -5.82
CA THR A 51 -4.47 -2.75 -6.05
C THR A 51 -3.85 -3.43 -4.83
N MET A 52 -2.86 -2.79 -4.19
CA MET A 52 -2.26 -3.32 -2.95
C MET A 52 -3.31 -3.48 -1.85
N LEU A 53 -4.19 -2.50 -1.66
CA LEU A 53 -5.23 -2.57 -0.64
C LEU A 53 -6.32 -3.61 -0.97
N VAL A 54 -6.91 -3.52 -2.15
CA VAL A 54 -8.10 -4.29 -2.53
C VAL A 54 -7.75 -5.74 -2.85
N ASP A 55 -6.70 -5.96 -3.62
CA ASP A 55 -6.39 -7.30 -4.15
C ASP A 55 -5.43 -8.10 -3.27
N PHE A 56 -4.65 -7.42 -2.41
CA PHE A 56 -3.70 -8.09 -1.52
C PHE A 56 -4.10 -7.99 -0.04
N MET A 57 -4.21 -6.76 0.50
CA MET A 57 -4.37 -6.57 1.94
C MET A 57 -5.75 -7.00 2.44
N ASN A 58 -6.82 -6.64 1.74
CA ASN A 58 -8.18 -7.03 2.13
C ASN A 58 -8.36 -8.56 2.18
N PRO A 59 -7.94 -9.35 1.17
CA PRO A 59 -7.97 -10.81 1.27
C PRO A 59 -7.10 -11.38 2.39
N LEU A 60 -5.94 -10.76 2.66
CA LEU A 60 -5.05 -11.18 3.73
C LEU A 60 -5.71 -10.97 5.11
N TYR A 61 -6.30 -9.80 5.34
CA TYR A 61 -7.02 -9.49 6.57
C TYR A 61 -8.32 -10.27 6.72
N ALA A 62 -9.02 -10.57 5.63
CA ALA A 62 -10.17 -11.46 5.68
C ALA A 62 -9.79 -12.87 6.17
N ARG A 63 -8.55 -13.33 5.89
CA ARG A 63 -8.02 -14.60 6.38
C ARG A 63 -7.43 -14.50 7.79
N HIS A 64 -6.82 -13.38 8.14
CA HIS A 64 -6.16 -13.10 9.42
C HIS A 64 -6.66 -11.76 9.98
N PRO A 65 -7.88 -11.70 10.56
CA PRO A 65 -8.50 -10.44 10.98
C PRO A 65 -7.72 -9.67 12.03
N ASP A 66 -6.93 -10.38 12.84
CA ASP A 66 -6.06 -9.84 13.88
C ASP A 66 -4.82 -9.10 13.35
N LEU A 67 -4.51 -9.24 12.05
CA LEU A 67 -3.45 -8.46 11.40
C LEU A 67 -3.94 -7.08 10.91
N LYS A 68 -5.26 -6.83 10.89
CA LYS A 68 -5.83 -5.57 10.39
C LYS A 68 -5.49 -4.42 11.35
N PRO A 69 -4.82 -3.35 10.88
CA PRO A 69 -4.52 -2.17 11.69
C PRO A 69 -5.80 -1.49 12.19
N PRO A 70 -5.83 -0.96 13.43
CA PRO A 70 -6.98 -0.25 13.98
C PRO A 70 -7.41 0.95 13.14
N GLU A 71 -6.47 1.59 12.45
CA GLU A 71 -6.70 2.76 11.61
C GLU A 71 -7.46 2.43 10.32
N LEU A 72 -7.53 1.14 9.96
CA LEU A 72 -8.24 0.64 8.79
C LEU A 72 -9.58 -0.04 9.14
N THR A 73 -9.95 -0.09 10.44
CA THR A 73 -11.15 -0.82 10.92
C THR A 73 -12.46 -0.14 10.60
#